data_AF-A0A9R0YXE8-F1
#
_entry.id   AF-A0A9R0YXE8-F1
#
_cell.length_a   1.000
_cell.length_b   1.000
_cell.length_c   1.000
_cell.angle_alpha   90.00
_cell.angle_beta   90.00
_cell.angle_gamma   90.00
#
_symmetry.space_group_name_H-M   'P 1'
#
loop_
_entity.id
_entity.type
_entity.pdbx_description
1 polymer ?
#
loop_
_entity_poly.entity_id
_entity_poly.type
_entity_poly.pdbx_seq_one_letter_code
_entity_poly.pdbx_strand_id
1 'polypeptide(L)'
;MAIMLSRHVLQHGKPEERTSIIKQLAGQIVKMSQQKFASNVVEKCLSFGSPEERQILINEMLGTTDENEPLQAMMKDQFANYVVQKVLETCDDHNRELILSRIKVHLNALKRYTYGKHIVARVEKLIAAGERRIGVSSQSCRD
;
A
#
# COMPACT_ATOMS: atom_id res chain seq x y z
N MET A 1 -1.55 -2.40 -24.87
CA MET A 1 -0.21 -1.87 -25.20
C MET A 1 0.32 -0.85 -24.19
N ALA A 2 -0.48 0.06 -23.63
CA ALA A 2 0.00 1.09 -22.68
C ALA A 2 0.70 0.54 -21.41
N ILE A 3 0.31 -0.63 -20.89
CA ILE A 3 0.78 -1.12 -19.58
C ILE A 3 2.16 -1.78 -19.63
N MET A 4 2.58 -2.34 -20.77
CA MET A 4 3.96 -2.83 -20.93
C MET A 4 4.96 -1.68 -21.04
N LEU A 5 4.56 -0.57 -21.65
CA LEU A 5 5.36 0.65 -21.71
C LEU A 5 5.56 1.25 -20.32
N SER A 6 4.51 1.34 -19.50
CA SER A 6 4.64 1.81 -18.10
C SER A 6 5.59 0.95 -17.27
N ARG A 7 5.58 -0.39 -17.45
CA ARG A 7 6.53 -1.28 -16.75
C ARG A 7 7.98 -1.03 -17.15
N HIS A 8 8.25 -0.90 -18.45
CA HIS A 8 9.60 -0.65 -18.94
C HIS A 8 10.10 0.74 -18.52
N VAL A 9 9.25 1.76 -18.62
CA VAL A 9 9.59 3.14 -18.20
C VAL A 9 9.74 3.23 -16.66
N LEU A 10 8.99 2.47 -15.86
CA LEU A 10 9.18 2.46 -14.40
C LEU A 10 10.47 1.75 -13.96
N GLN A 11 10.96 0.78 -14.73
CA GLN A 11 12.17 0.02 -14.42
C GLN A 11 13.44 0.61 -15.05
N HIS A 12 13.33 1.22 -16.23
CA HIS A 12 14.46 1.67 -17.05
C HIS A 12 14.33 3.11 -17.56
N GLY A 13 13.17 3.75 -17.37
CA GLY A 13 12.94 5.13 -17.78
C GLY A 13 13.58 6.14 -16.84
N LYS A 14 13.70 7.38 -17.33
CA LYS A 14 14.30 8.45 -16.54
C LYS A 14 13.40 8.81 -15.35
N PRO A 15 13.97 9.30 -14.23
CA PRO A 15 13.18 9.74 -13.07
C PRO A 15 12.05 10.72 -13.43
N GLU A 16 12.30 11.63 -14.36
CA GLU A 16 11.33 12.63 -14.84
C GLU A 16 10.11 12.01 -15.54
N GLU A 17 10.34 10.95 -16.33
CA GLU A 17 9.25 10.21 -17.01
C GLU A 17 8.44 9.41 -16.00
N ARG A 18 9.10 8.82 -15.01
CA ARG A 18 8.42 8.14 -13.89
C ARG A 18 7.55 9.10 -13.09
N THR A 19 8.06 10.28 -12.74
CA THR A 19 7.29 11.27 -11.99
C THR A 19 6.10 11.80 -12.80
N SER A 20 6.28 12.02 -14.11
CA SER A 20 5.17 12.43 -15.00
C SER A 20 4.07 11.38 -15.07
N ILE A 21 4.45 10.10 -15.17
CA ILE A 21 3.49 8.99 -15.11
C ILE A 21 2.80 8.99 -13.75
N ILE A 22 3.52 8.99 -12.63
CA ILE A 22 2.91 8.93 -11.29
C ILE A 22 1.93 10.09 -11.06
N LYS A 23 2.27 11.31 -11.49
CA LYS A 23 1.37 12.46 -11.42
C LYS A 23 0.12 12.30 -12.28
N GLN A 24 0.22 11.65 -13.43
CA GLN A 24 -0.93 11.36 -14.29
C GLN A 24 -1.80 10.23 -13.71
N LEU A 25 -1.19 9.29 -12.98
CA LEU A 25 -1.89 8.20 -12.28
C LEU A 25 -2.53 8.68 -10.97
N ALA A 26 -2.01 9.75 -10.37
CA ALA A 26 -2.59 10.38 -9.19
C ALA A 26 -4.03 10.85 -9.48
N GLY A 27 -4.96 10.47 -8.62
CA GLY A 27 -6.41 10.62 -8.78
C GLY A 27 -7.11 9.39 -9.38
N GLN A 28 -6.37 8.37 -9.84
CA GLN A 28 -6.92 7.11 -10.34
C GLN A 28 -6.30 5.86 -9.69
N ILE A 29 -5.49 6.01 -8.64
CA ILE A 29 -4.71 4.92 -8.02
C ILE A 29 -5.62 3.80 -7.52
N VAL A 30 -6.74 4.15 -6.88
CA VAL A 30 -7.71 3.16 -6.37
C VAL A 30 -8.29 2.34 -7.53
N LYS A 31 -8.73 3.01 -8.59
CA LYS A 31 -9.32 2.37 -9.78
C LYS A 31 -8.30 1.49 -10.51
N MET A 32 -7.06 1.95 -10.63
CA MET A 32 -5.99 1.21 -11.30
C MET A 32 -5.53 -0.01 -10.51
N SER A 33 -5.54 0.10 -9.18
CA SER A 33 -5.22 -1.04 -8.30
C SER A 33 -6.21 -2.19 -8.47
N GLN A 34 -7.46 -1.92 -8.86
CA GLN A 34 -8.48 -2.95 -9.12
C GLN A 34 -8.38 -3.56 -10.53
N GLN A 35 -7.42 -3.12 -11.35
CA GLN A 35 -7.21 -3.69 -12.68
C GLN A 35 -6.05 -4.68 -12.69
N LYS A 36 -6.24 -5.85 -13.31
CA LYS A 36 -5.24 -6.92 -13.45
C LYS A 36 -3.86 -6.43 -13.89
N PHE A 37 -3.82 -5.52 -14.87
CA PHE A 37 -2.58 -5.06 -15.46
C PHE A 37 -2.06 -3.78 -14.79
N ALA A 38 -2.95 -2.87 -14.38
CA ALA A 38 -2.53 -1.59 -13.81
C ALA A 38 -2.11 -1.70 -12.32
N SER A 39 -2.66 -2.65 -11.56
CA SER A 39 -2.20 -2.99 -10.20
C SER A 39 -0.69 -3.21 -10.14
N ASN A 40 -0.16 -3.97 -11.10
CA ASN A 40 1.27 -4.20 -11.24
C ASN A 40 2.09 -2.91 -11.43
N VAL A 41 1.53 -1.91 -12.10
CA VAL A 41 2.18 -0.60 -12.31
C VAL A 41 2.22 0.14 -10.99
N VAL A 42 1.10 0.17 -10.25
CA VAL A 42 1.01 0.79 -8.92
C VAL A 42 2.00 0.16 -7.94
N GLU A 43 2.11 -1.18 -7.91
CA GLU A 43 3.10 -1.87 -7.07
C GLU A 43 4.55 -1.48 -7.41
N LYS A 44 4.85 -1.27 -8.70
CA LYS A 44 6.17 -0.81 -9.15
C LYS A 44 6.39 0.65 -8.78
N CYS A 45 5.39 1.52 -8.91
CA CYS A 45 5.46 2.90 -8.41
C CYS A 45 5.74 2.94 -6.91
N LEU A 46 5.11 2.06 -6.12
CA LEU A 46 5.39 1.98 -4.68
C LEU A 46 6.82 1.51 -4.39
N SER A 47 7.36 0.61 -5.22
CA SER A 47 8.71 0.05 -5.03
C SER A 47 9.84 0.97 -5.49
N PHE A 48 9.63 1.71 -6.59
CA PHE A 48 10.66 2.52 -7.26
C PHE A 48 10.41 4.03 -7.20
N GLY A 49 9.22 4.45 -6.74
CA GLY A 49 8.86 5.86 -6.58
C GLY A 49 9.60 6.50 -5.41
N SER A 50 9.74 7.81 -5.47
CA SER A 50 10.30 8.62 -4.39
C SER A 50 9.39 8.56 -3.14
N PRO A 51 9.89 8.91 -1.95
CA PRO A 51 9.07 9.00 -0.75
C PRO A 51 7.84 9.92 -0.92
N GLU A 52 8.01 11.05 -1.61
CA GLU A 52 6.94 12.00 -1.92
C GLU A 52 5.87 11.38 -2.82
N GLU A 53 6.29 10.68 -3.88
CA GLU A 53 5.38 9.95 -4.77
C GLU A 53 4.62 8.88 -4.01
N ARG A 54 5.32 8.08 -3.19
CA ARG A 54 4.71 7.05 -2.34
C ARG A 54 3.67 7.66 -1.40
N GLN A 55 3.94 8.82 -0.82
CA GLN A 55 2.99 9.51 0.06
C GLN A 55 1.71 9.90 -0.70
N ILE A 56 1.82 10.38 -1.94
CA ILE A 56 0.66 10.69 -2.78
C ILE A 56 -0.21 9.44 -2.99
N LEU A 57 0.42 8.31 -3.34
CA LEU A 57 -0.28 7.04 -3.52
C LEU A 57 -0.98 6.59 -2.23
N ILE A 58 -0.30 6.69 -1.08
CA ILE A 58 -0.86 6.30 0.22
C ILE A 58 -2.04 7.18 0.60
N ASN A 59 -1.89 8.51 0.46
CA ASN A 59 -2.96 9.47 0.78
C ASN A 59 -4.21 9.20 -0.06
N GLU A 60 -4.05 8.85 -1.34
CA GLU A 60 -5.17 8.54 -2.21
C GLU A 60 -5.85 7.21 -1.87
N MET A 61 -5.07 6.19 -1.48
CA MET A 61 -5.61 4.91 -1.02
C MET A 61 -6.40 5.03 0.30
N LEU A 62 -5.93 5.91 1.18
CA LEU A 62 -6.61 6.24 2.43
C LEU A 62 -7.84 7.12 2.20
N GLY A 63 -7.82 7.93 1.13
CA GLY A 63 -8.86 8.89 0.81
C GLY A 63 -8.78 10.16 1.67
N THR A 64 -9.37 11.25 1.18
CA THR A 64 -9.48 12.54 1.91
C THR A 64 -10.87 12.76 2.50
N THR A 65 -11.84 11.91 2.17
CA THR A 65 -13.25 12.00 2.58
C THR A 65 -13.59 10.90 3.57
N ASP A 66 -14.42 11.22 4.56
CA ASP A 66 -14.87 10.34 5.67
C ASP A 66 -15.60 9.05 5.23
N GLU A 67 -15.84 8.90 3.93
CA GLU A 67 -16.31 7.67 3.32
C GLU A 67 -15.14 6.68 3.24
N ASN A 68 -14.93 5.92 4.31
CA ASN A 68 -13.92 4.88 4.54
C ASN A 68 -13.92 3.72 3.50
N GLU A 69 -14.37 3.94 2.27
CA GLU A 69 -14.59 2.93 1.25
C GLU A 69 -13.38 2.56 0.37
N PRO A 70 -12.42 3.45 -0.01
CA PRO A 70 -11.43 3.08 -1.02
C PRO A 70 -10.46 2.01 -0.52
N LEU A 71 -9.87 2.16 0.66
CA LEU A 71 -9.02 1.14 1.26
C LEU A 71 -9.79 -0.18 1.48
N GLN A 72 -11.04 -0.09 1.94
CA GLN A 72 -11.86 -1.27 2.19
C GLN A 72 -12.20 -2.02 0.91
N ALA A 73 -12.53 -1.31 -0.17
CA ALA A 73 -12.76 -1.88 -1.49
C ALA A 73 -11.48 -2.56 -2.01
N MET A 74 -10.32 -1.91 -1.86
CA MET A 74 -9.04 -2.45 -2.30
C MET A 74 -8.67 -3.76 -1.59
N MET A 75 -8.96 -3.87 -0.28
CA MET A 75 -8.69 -5.09 0.48
C MET A 75 -9.56 -6.29 0.09
N LYS A 76 -10.76 -6.02 -0.45
CA LYS A 76 -11.71 -7.05 -0.89
C LYS A 76 -11.50 -7.46 -2.35
N ASP A 77 -10.77 -6.67 -3.12
CA ASP A 77 -10.54 -6.89 -4.54
C ASP A 77 -9.41 -7.90 -4.80
N GLN A 78 -9.53 -8.67 -5.88
CA GLN A 78 -8.60 -9.74 -6.25
C GLN A 78 -7.22 -9.24 -6.73
N PHE A 79 -7.09 -7.98 -7.12
CA PHE A 79 -5.83 -7.37 -7.58
C PHE A 79 -5.33 -6.30 -6.60
N ALA A 80 -6.22 -5.45 -6.10
CA ALA A 80 -5.82 -4.33 -5.24
C ALA A 80 -5.33 -4.79 -3.86
N ASN A 81 -5.69 -6.00 -3.42
CA ASN A 81 -5.17 -6.59 -2.18
C ASN A 81 -3.63 -6.72 -2.20
N TYR A 82 -3.02 -6.95 -3.37
CA TYR A 82 -1.57 -7.02 -3.50
C TYR A 82 -0.93 -5.64 -3.34
N VAL A 83 -1.57 -4.60 -3.88
CA VAL A 83 -1.13 -3.21 -3.71
C VAL A 83 -1.14 -2.82 -2.24
N VAL A 84 -2.22 -3.12 -1.50
CA VAL A 84 -2.30 -2.83 -0.05
C VAL A 84 -1.18 -3.52 0.72
N GLN A 85 -0.89 -4.79 0.43
CA GLN A 85 0.22 -5.51 1.04
C GLN A 85 1.57 -4.88 0.71
N LYS A 86 1.78 -4.45 -0.54
CA LYS A 86 3.02 -3.79 -0.98
C LYS A 86 3.21 -2.45 -0.28
N VAL A 87 2.14 -1.66 -0.09
CA VAL A 87 2.21 -0.43 0.70
C VAL A 87 2.67 -0.73 2.12
N LEU A 88 2.05 -1.70 2.80
CA LEU A 88 2.42 -2.07 4.17
C LEU A 88 3.88 -2.52 4.31
N GLU A 89 4.50 -3.03 3.24
CA GLU A 89 5.91 -3.42 3.19
C GLU A 89 6.87 -2.27 2.90
N THR A 90 6.41 -1.23 2.20
CA THR A 90 7.27 -0.17 1.65
C THR A 90 7.09 1.17 2.37
N CYS A 91 5.96 1.41 3.00
CA CYS A 91 5.71 2.64 3.76
C CYS A 91 6.56 2.70 5.04
N ASP A 92 6.76 3.93 5.51
CA ASP A 92 7.40 4.23 6.78
C ASP A 92 6.52 3.80 7.97
N ASP A 93 7.10 3.79 9.17
CA ASP A 93 6.40 3.31 10.37
C ASP A 93 5.13 4.13 10.66
N HIS A 94 5.14 5.43 10.37
CA HIS A 94 4.01 6.33 10.57
C HIS A 94 2.82 6.01 9.66
N ASN A 95 3.02 5.98 8.34
CA ASN A 95 1.93 5.62 7.42
C ASN A 95 1.49 4.17 7.64
N ARG A 96 2.42 3.28 7.98
CA ARG A 96 2.08 1.88 8.29
C ARG A 96 1.11 1.80 9.45
N GLU A 97 1.39 2.50 10.55
CA GLU A 97 0.50 2.54 11.71
C GLU A 97 -0.86 3.12 11.36
N LEU A 98 -0.90 4.19 10.58
CA LEU A 98 -2.14 4.81 10.13
C LEU A 98 -2.98 3.85 9.27
N ILE A 99 -2.38 3.18 8.28
CA ILE A 99 -3.08 2.18 7.46
C ILE A 99 -3.55 1.02 8.34
N LEU A 100 -2.69 0.48 9.22
CA LEU A 100 -3.04 -0.61 10.13
C LEU A 100 -4.21 -0.24 11.04
N SER A 101 -4.26 1.00 11.55
CA SER A 101 -5.36 1.49 12.38
C SER A 101 -6.69 1.41 11.64
N ARG A 102 -6.72 1.79 10.34
CA ARG A 102 -7.93 1.70 9.51
C ARG A 102 -8.31 0.27 9.18
N ILE A 103 -7.32 -0.59 8.86
CA ILE A 103 -7.59 -2.01 8.60
C ILE A 103 -8.15 -2.68 9.86
N LYS A 104 -7.62 -2.37 11.05
CA LYS A 104 -8.08 -2.91 12.35
C LYS A 104 -9.58 -2.74 12.56
N VAL A 105 -10.13 -1.57 12.24
CA VAL A 105 -11.58 -1.29 12.34
C VAL A 105 -12.40 -2.21 11.42
N HIS A 106 -11.83 -2.61 10.28
CA HIS A 106 -12.50 -3.46 9.29
C HIS A 106 -12.11 -4.95 9.34
N LEU A 107 -11.24 -5.40 10.26
CA LEU A 107 -10.75 -6.79 10.31
C LEU A 107 -11.89 -7.80 10.40
N ASN A 108 -12.90 -7.53 11.24
CA ASN A 108 -14.05 -8.41 11.40
C ASN A 108 -14.86 -8.55 10.11
N ALA A 109 -15.00 -7.47 9.35
CA ALA A 109 -15.65 -7.51 8.04
C ALA A 109 -14.81 -8.28 7.02
N LEU A 110 -13.49 -8.06 6.98
CA LEU A 110 -12.57 -8.68 6.02
C LEU A 110 -12.48 -10.20 6.15
N LYS A 111 -12.65 -10.76 7.36
CA LYS A 111 -12.71 -12.21 7.60
C LYS A 111 -13.82 -12.91 6.79
N ARG A 112 -14.86 -12.17 6.38
CA ARG A 112 -15.98 -12.68 5.58
C ARG A 112 -15.69 -12.70 4.07
N TYR A 113 -14.58 -12.12 3.61
CA TYR A 113 -14.23 -12.03 2.19
C TYR A 113 -13.05 -12.94 1.84
N THR A 114 -13.14 -13.59 0.67
CA THR A 114 -12.12 -14.53 0.17
C THR A 114 -10.72 -13.92 0.10
N TYR A 115 -10.60 -12.67 -0.34
CA TYR A 115 -9.31 -11.97 -0.43
C TYR A 115 -8.95 -11.22 0.86
N GLY A 116 -9.97 -10.77 1.61
CA GLY A 116 -9.79 -10.05 2.87
C GLY A 116 -9.06 -10.88 3.94
N LYS A 117 -9.27 -12.20 3.97
CA LYS A 117 -8.55 -13.10 4.91
C LYS A 117 -7.02 -13.06 4.76
N HIS A 118 -6.52 -12.86 3.53
CA HIS A 118 -5.08 -12.76 3.27
C HIS A 118 -4.51 -11.46 3.84
N ILE A 119 -5.25 -10.36 3.69
CA ILE A 119 -4.91 -9.07 4.32
C ILE A 119 -4.88 -9.21 5.83
N VAL A 120 -5.92 -9.82 6.44
CA VAL A 120 -6.00 -10.04 7.89
C VAL A 120 -4.77 -10.80 8.39
N ALA A 121 -4.44 -11.94 7.78
CA ALA A 121 -3.28 -12.74 8.17
C ALA A 121 -1.95 -11.97 8.04
N ARG A 122 -1.82 -11.15 6.98
CA ARG A 122 -0.62 -10.31 6.78
C ARG A 122 -0.52 -9.23 7.84
N VAL A 123 -1.62 -8.57 8.17
CA VAL A 123 -1.73 -7.51 9.17
C VAL A 123 -1.45 -8.05 10.57
N GLU A 124 -2.06 -9.17 10.96
CA GLU A 124 -1.80 -9.84 12.24
C GLU A 124 -0.32 -10.22 12.38
N LYS A 125 0.29 -10.75 11.30
CA LYS A 125 1.74 -11.05 11.28
C LYS A 125 2.60 -9.80 11.44
N LEU A 126 2.20 -8.68 10.82
CA LEU A 126 2.92 -7.40 10.96
C LEU A 126 2.79 -6.80 12.35
N ILE A 127 1.62 -6.91 12.99
CA ILE A 127 1.41 -6.48 14.37
C ILE A 127 2.28 -7.32 15.32
N ALA A 128 2.20 -8.65 15.22
CA ALA A 128 3.01 -9.56 16.03
C ALA A 128 4.54 -9.43 15.78
N ALA A 129 4.94 -8.99 14.57
CA ALA A 129 6.34 -8.67 14.27
C ALA A 129 6.75 -7.27 14.72
N GLY A 130 5.82 -6.30 14.75
CA GLY A 130 6.03 -4.95 15.24
C GLY A 130 6.20 -4.90 16.76
N GLU A 131 5.40 -5.69 17.49
CA GLU A 131 5.53 -5.88 18.95
C GLU A 131 6.90 -6.45 19.32
N ARG A 132 7.47 -7.33 18.47
CA ARG A 132 8.83 -7.85 18.66
C ARG A 132 9.94 -6.82 18.41
N ARG A 133 9.70 -5.74 17.67
CA ARG A 133 10.71 -4.67 17.49
C ARG A 133 10.70 -3.67 18.64
N ILE A 134 9.54 -3.42 19.23
CA ILE A 134 9.43 -2.52 20.40
C ILE A 134 10.06 -3.17 21.65
N GLY A 135 10.07 -4.51 21.72
CA GLY A 135 10.72 -5.26 22.82
C GLY A 135 12.25 -5.29 22.82
N VAL A 136 12.95 -4.68 21.85
CA VAL A 136 14.44 -4.73 21.76
C VAL A 136 15.11 -3.37 22.03
N SER A 137 14.35 -2.29 22.30
CA SER A 137 14.94 -0.97 22.61
C SER A 137 14.93 -0.58 24.10
N SER A 138 14.80 -1.54 25.02
CA SER A 138 14.85 -1.26 26.48
C SER A 138 15.89 -2.08 27.24
N GLN A 139 17.04 -2.37 26.63
CA GLN A 139 18.22 -2.87 27.35
C GLN A 139 19.53 -2.39 26.70
N SER A 140 19.84 -1.11 26.88
CA SER A 140 21.22 -0.64 26.96
C SER A 140 21.27 0.57 27.88
N CYS A 141 22.29 0.61 28.74
CA CYS A 141 22.54 1.57 29.82
C CYS A 141 21.74 1.34 31.12
N ARG A 142 22.19 0.36 31.90
CA ARG A 142 22.34 0.56 33.34
C ARG A 142 23.82 0.39 33.65
N ASP A 143 24.46 1.50 33.96
CA ASP A 143 25.70 1.56 34.74
C ASP A 143 25.45 1.04 36.17
#